data_AF-A0A1Y4UTS5-F1
#
_entry.id   AF-A0A1Y4UTS5-F1
#
_cell.length_a   1.000
_cell.length_b   1.000
_cell.length_c   1.000
_cell.angle_alpha   90.00
_cell.angle_beta   90.00
_cell.angle_gamma   90.00
#
_symmetry.space_group_name_H-M   'P 1'
#
loop_
_entity.id
_entity.type
_entity.pdbx_description
1 polymer ?
#
loop_
_entity_poly.entity_id
_entity_poly.type
_entity_poly.pdbx_seq_one_letter_code
_entity_poly.pdbx_strand_id
1 'polypeptide(L)'
;MAKRLPEDVKQVCLWLAKGYERRLAKEQDQKHPGSRRAGKGRNRERERLEAVEQALVAVGADIAADEVRRQLREAIMLNVKSGRKYPYELLRLEGVSRSDFYRRKDKFLEDIAARMGLL
;
A
#
# COMPACT_ATOMS: atom_id res chain seq x y z
N MET A 1 -15.74 17.50 -3.50
CA MET A 1 -14.75 16.76 -4.29
C MET A 1 -13.55 16.48 -3.40
N ALA A 2 -13.14 15.23 -3.21
CA ALA A 2 -11.91 14.93 -2.45
C ALA A 2 -10.73 15.59 -3.19
N LYS A 3 -9.90 16.36 -2.47
CA LYS A 3 -8.73 17.00 -3.07
C LYS A 3 -7.77 15.89 -3.51
N ARG A 4 -7.48 15.83 -4.80
CA ARG A 4 -6.50 14.89 -5.34
C ARG A 4 -5.14 15.17 -4.72
N LEU A 5 -4.44 14.13 -4.27
CA LEU A 5 -3.06 14.24 -3.79
C LEU A 5 -2.19 15.02 -4.80
N PRO A 6 -1.31 15.92 -4.32
CA PRO A 6 -0.24 16.48 -5.14
C PRO A 6 0.54 15.36 -5.86
N GLU A 7 0.90 15.58 -7.12
CA GLU A 7 1.45 14.51 -7.96
C GLU A 7 2.80 14.02 -7.44
N ASP A 8 3.62 14.90 -6.87
CA ASP A 8 4.87 14.57 -6.18
C ASP A 8 4.64 13.65 -4.97
N VAL A 9 3.69 13.99 -4.09
CA VAL A 9 3.32 13.18 -2.92
C VAL A 9 2.80 11.81 -3.36
N LYS A 10 1.96 11.79 -4.40
CA LYS A 10 1.43 10.57 -4.98
C LYS A 10 2.53 9.68 -5.56
N GLN A 11 3.52 10.25 -6.25
CA GLN A 11 4.67 9.49 -6.76
C GLN A 11 5.48 8.87 -5.62
N VAL A 12 5.69 9.60 -4.52
CA VAL A 12 6.34 9.07 -3.31
C VAL A 12 5.54 7.88 -2.74
N CYS A 13 4.23 8.01 -2.59
CA CYS A 13 3.37 6.94 -2.08
C CYS A 13 3.37 5.71 -3.00
N LEU A 14 3.33 5.92 -4.32
CA LEU A 14 3.46 4.84 -5.30
C LEU A 14 4.81 4.13 -5.18
N TRP A 15 5.90 4.86 -4.97
CA TRP A 15 7.23 4.27 -4.79
C TRP A 15 7.34 3.49 -3.46
N LEU A 16 6.70 3.99 -2.39
CA LEU A 16 6.58 3.29 -1.11
C LEU A 16 5.81 1.97 -1.23
N ALA A 17 4.65 1.99 -1.88
CA ALA A 17 3.86 0.79 -2.08
C ALA A 17 4.53 -0.20 -3.05
N LYS A 18 5.07 0.25 -4.20
CA LYS A 18 5.74 -0.62 -5.19
C LYS A 18 6.94 -1.38 -4.61
N GLY A 19 7.71 -0.73 -3.74
CA GLY A 19 8.88 -1.36 -3.11
C GLY A 19 8.56 -2.11 -1.81
N TYR A 20 7.30 -2.17 -1.37
CA TYR A 20 6.89 -2.80 -0.12
C TYR A 20 7.37 -4.25 0.00
N GLU A 21 7.01 -5.11 -0.96
CA GLU A 21 7.37 -6.55 -0.92
C GLU A 21 8.89 -6.76 -0.78
N ARG A 22 9.67 -6.02 -1.57
CA ARG A 22 11.15 -6.07 -1.52
C ARG A 22 11.69 -5.62 -0.17
N ARG A 23 11.14 -4.54 0.41
CA ARG A 23 11.57 -4.00 1.70
C ARG A 23 11.19 -4.95 2.84
N LEU A 24 10.00 -5.54 2.79
CA LEU A 24 9.53 -6.51 3.78
C LEU A 24 10.42 -7.75 3.78
N ALA A 25 10.74 -8.31 2.61
CA ALA A 25 11.65 -9.45 2.49
C ALA A 25 13.03 -9.14 3.09
N LYS A 26 13.56 -7.94 2.81
CA LYS A 26 14.84 -7.49 3.37
C LYS A 26 14.81 -7.30 4.88
N GLU A 27 13.68 -6.85 5.44
CA GLU A 27 13.52 -6.70 6.89
C GLU A 27 13.42 -8.05 7.59
N GLN A 28 12.72 -9.01 6.98
CA GLN A 28 12.64 -10.40 7.49
C GLN A 28 14.00 -11.11 7.44
N ASP A 29 14.76 -10.93 6.36
CA ASP A 29 16.11 -11.48 6.22
C ASP A 29 17.07 -10.92 7.30
N GLN A 30 17.01 -9.61 7.57
CA GLN A 30 17.82 -8.94 8.58
C GLN A 30 17.49 -9.32 10.04
N LYS A 31 16.35 -9.96 10.31
CA LYS A 31 16.01 -10.49 11.63
C LYS A 31 16.78 -11.79 11.97
N HIS A 32 17.50 -12.38 11.01
CA HIS A 32 18.44 -13.46 11.30
C HIS A 32 19.65 -12.97 12.14
N PRO A 33 20.12 -13.77 13.11
CA PRO A 33 21.13 -13.34 14.07
C PRO A 33 22.49 -13.11 13.40
N GLY A 34 22.89 -11.84 13.26
CA GLY A 34 24.20 -11.44 12.71
C GLY A 34 24.31 -9.98 12.26
N SER A 35 23.20 -9.27 12.04
CA SER A 35 23.20 -7.92 11.46
C SER A 35 23.33 -6.78 12.50
N ARG A 36 24.56 -6.30 12.75
CA ARG A 36 24.88 -5.14 13.60
C ARG A 36 24.60 -3.78 12.93
N ARG A 37 23.38 -3.53 12.45
CA ARG A 37 22.96 -2.18 12.03
C ARG A 37 21.72 -1.70 12.79
N ALA A 38 21.83 -1.61 14.12
CA ALA A 38 20.88 -0.84 14.90
C ALA A 38 21.17 0.66 14.68
N GLY A 39 20.33 1.35 13.91
CA GLY A 39 20.51 2.78 13.63
C GLY A 39 19.23 3.41 13.08
N LYS A 40 19.18 4.76 13.08
CA LYS A 40 18.04 5.61 12.66
C LYS A 40 17.42 5.22 11.30
N GLY A 41 18.22 4.65 10.39
CA GLY A 41 17.74 4.14 9.09
C GLY A 41 16.78 2.95 9.18
N ARG A 42 16.96 2.06 10.17
CA ARG A 42 16.09 0.89 10.39
C ARG A 42 14.70 1.32 10.87
N ASN A 43 14.63 2.29 11.78
CA ASN A 43 13.36 2.83 12.27
C ASN A 43 12.54 3.47 11.13
N ARG A 44 13.20 4.29 10.28
CA ARG A 44 12.53 4.89 9.11
C ARG A 44 12.04 3.86 8.10
N GLU A 45 12.74 2.74 7.94
CA GLU A 45 12.29 1.68 7.05
C GLU A 45 11.07 0.95 7.61
N ARG A 46 11.08 0.67 8.92
CA ARG A 46 9.94 0.10 9.63
C ARG A 46 8.71 1.00 9.57
N GLU A 47 8.87 2.31 9.78
CA GLU A 47 7.79 3.30 9.62
C GLU A 47 7.16 3.24 8.23
N ARG A 48 7.97 3.13 7.17
CA ARG A 48 7.47 3.00 5.79
C ARG A 48 6.70 1.71 5.55
N LEU A 49 7.20 0.59 6.08
CA LEU A 49 6.51 -0.70 5.98
C LEU A 49 5.17 -0.64 6.70
N GLU A 50 5.17 -0.14 7.94
CA GLU A 50 3.97 0.00 8.76
C GLU A 50 2.94 0.94 8.12
N ALA A 51 3.38 2.05 7.51
CA ALA A 51 2.47 2.96 6.81
C ALA A 51 1.71 2.26 5.66
N VAL A 52 2.41 1.43 4.87
CA VAL A 52 1.80 0.66 3.78
C VAL A 52 0.88 -0.44 4.32
N GLU A 53 1.31 -1.18 5.34
CA GLU A 53 0.50 -2.25 5.96
C GLU A 53 -0.80 -1.70 6.55
N GLN A 54 -0.71 -0.62 7.33
CA GLN A 54 -1.89 -0.01 7.96
C GLN A 54 -2.84 0.57 6.91
N ALA A 55 -2.31 1.17 5.83
CA ALA A 55 -3.13 1.64 4.72
C ALA A 55 -3.86 0.48 4.01
N LEU A 56 -3.19 -0.66 3.78
CA LEU A 56 -3.83 -1.86 3.21
C LEU A 56 -4.93 -2.43 4.13
N VAL A 57 -4.72 -2.40 5.44
CA VAL A 57 -5.73 -2.82 6.41
C VAL A 57 -6.95 -1.90 6.34
N ALA A 58 -6.74 -0.59 6.38
CA ALA A 58 -7.79 0.42 6.39
C ALA A 58 -8.69 0.39 5.14
N VAL A 59 -8.12 0.08 3.98
CA VAL A 59 -8.86 0.10 2.69
C VAL A 59 -10.01 -0.90 2.62
N GLY A 60 -9.95 -2.01 3.34
CA GLY A 60 -11.01 -3.01 3.39
C GLY A 60 -11.76 -3.06 4.72
N ALA A 61 -11.52 -2.13 5.64
CA ALA A 61 -12.00 -2.24 7.03
C ALA A 61 -13.55 -2.27 7.15
N ASP A 62 -14.26 -1.68 6.19
CA ASP A 62 -15.72 -1.66 6.09
C ASP A 62 -16.32 -2.91 5.43
N ILE A 63 -15.49 -3.79 4.85
CA ILE A 63 -15.96 -4.99 4.15
C ILE A 63 -16.00 -6.16 5.15
N ALA A 64 -17.19 -6.71 5.40
CA ALA A 64 -17.37 -7.81 6.35
C ALA A 64 -16.70 -9.11 5.90
N ALA A 65 -16.74 -9.43 4.59
CA ALA A 65 -16.19 -10.66 4.05
C ALA A 65 -14.66 -10.64 3.95
N ASP A 66 -13.99 -11.51 4.70
CA ASP A 66 -12.54 -11.65 4.76
C ASP A 66 -11.90 -11.92 3.39
N GLU A 67 -12.54 -12.77 2.60
CA GLU A 67 -12.11 -13.10 1.24
C GLU A 67 -12.07 -11.86 0.35
N VAL A 68 -13.14 -11.06 0.36
CA VAL A 68 -13.24 -9.82 -0.42
C VAL A 68 -12.20 -8.80 0.06
N ARG A 69 -11.96 -8.70 1.38
CA ARG A 69 -10.87 -7.85 1.92
C ARG A 69 -9.51 -8.27 1.39
N ARG A 70 -9.22 -9.57 1.37
CA ARG A 70 -7.94 -10.10 0.89
C ARG A 70 -7.75 -9.82 -0.59
N GLN A 71 -8.75 -10.16 -1.41
CA GLN A 71 -8.74 -9.91 -2.86
C GLN A 71 -8.57 -8.42 -3.17
N LEU A 72 -9.26 -7.53 -2.45
CA LEU A 72 -9.12 -6.08 -2.62
C LEU A 72 -7.68 -5.61 -2.36
N ARG A 73 -7.05 -6.08 -1.27
CA ARG A 73 -5.66 -5.72 -0.93
C ARG A 73 -4.68 -6.18 -2.02
N GLU A 74 -4.81 -7.41 -2.47
CA GLU A 74 -3.99 -7.98 -3.55
C GLU A 74 -4.18 -7.20 -4.85
N ALA A 75 -5.42 -6.92 -5.23
CA ALA A 75 -5.77 -6.16 -6.41
C ALA A 75 -5.20 -4.74 -6.40
N ILE A 76 -5.23 -4.05 -5.25
CA ILE A 76 -4.61 -2.72 -5.10
C ILE A 76 -3.10 -2.80 -5.30
N MET A 77 -2.43 -3.79 -4.69
CA MET A 77 -0.98 -3.93 -4.83
C MET A 77 -0.58 -4.26 -6.27
N LEU A 78 -1.34 -5.12 -6.97
CA LEU A 78 -1.13 -5.40 -8.39
C LEU A 78 -1.32 -4.14 -9.25
N ASN A 79 -2.41 -3.39 -9.04
CA ASN A 79 -2.67 -2.16 -9.79
C ASN A 79 -1.61 -1.08 -9.52
N VAL A 80 -1.17 -0.93 -8.28
CA VAL A 80 -0.08 0.00 -7.92
C VAL A 80 1.24 -0.42 -8.57
N LYS A 81 1.54 -1.73 -8.62
CA LYS A 81 2.73 -2.27 -9.31
C LYS A 81 2.71 -1.89 -10.79
N SER A 82 1.58 -2.10 -11.47
CA SER A 82 1.39 -1.65 -12.85
C SER A 82 -0.09 -1.54 -13.21
N GLY A 83 -0.64 -0.32 -13.21
CA GLY A 83 -2.04 -0.10 -13.55
C GLY A 83 -2.39 -0.42 -15.01
N ARG A 84 -1.38 -0.43 -15.90
CA ARG A 84 -1.54 -0.85 -17.31
C ARG A 84 -1.63 -2.37 -17.45
N LYS A 85 -0.85 -3.12 -16.66
CA LYS A 85 -0.84 -4.59 -16.70
C LYS A 85 -1.98 -5.20 -15.87
N TYR A 86 -2.35 -4.50 -14.81
CA TYR A 86 -3.37 -4.94 -13.85
C TYR A 86 -4.46 -3.86 -13.70
N PRO A 87 -5.15 -3.49 -14.78
CA PRO A 87 -6.33 -2.65 -14.68
C PRO A 87 -7.45 -3.41 -13.96
N TYR A 88 -8.42 -2.69 -13.39
CA TYR A 88 -9.53 -3.27 -12.63
C TYR A 88 -10.22 -4.44 -13.37
N GLU A 89 -10.41 -4.28 -14.68
CA GLU A 89 -11.12 -5.21 -15.56
C GLU A 89 -10.44 -6.60 -15.61
N LEU A 90 -9.15 -6.69 -15.30
CA LEU A 90 -8.39 -7.95 -15.25
C LEU A 90 -8.26 -8.54 -13.85
N LEU A 91 -8.64 -7.79 -12.80
CA LEU A 91 -8.47 -8.20 -11.40
C LEU A 91 -9.60 -9.09 -10.88
N ARG A 92 -10.71 -9.22 -11.62
CA ARG A 92 -11.86 -10.10 -11.31
C ARG A 92 -12.36 -9.94 -9.86
N LEU A 93 -12.43 -8.71 -9.37
CA LEU A 93 -12.94 -8.40 -8.04
C LEU A 93 -14.46 -8.54 -7.99
N GLU A 94 -14.95 -9.48 -7.20
CA GLU A 94 -16.37 -9.59 -6.88
C GLU A 94 -16.71 -8.73 -5.65
N GLY A 95 -17.87 -8.08 -5.66
CA GLY A 95 -18.35 -7.26 -4.55
C GLY A 95 -17.74 -5.85 -4.43
N VAL A 96 -16.77 -5.48 -5.27
CA VAL A 96 -16.21 -4.12 -5.33
C VAL A 96 -16.32 -3.59 -6.75
N SER A 97 -17.09 -2.52 -6.95
CA SER A 97 -17.23 -1.90 -8.27
C SER A 97 -15.94 -1.22 -8.74
N ARG A 98 -15.82 -0.98 -10.05
CA ARG A 98 -14.69 -0.24 -10.64
C ARG A 98 -14.46 1.13 -9.99
N SER A 99 -15.53 1.91 -9.85
CA SER A 99 -15.45 3.26 -9.28
C SER A 99 -15.03 3.20 -7.81
N ASP A 100 -15.55 2.23 -7.06
CA ASP A 100 -15.17 2.03 -5.67
C ASP A 100 -13.71 1.59 -5.53
N PHE A 101 -13.24 0.70 -6.41
CA PHE A 101 -11.85 0.27 -6.46
C PHE A 101 -10.88 1.45 -6.62
N TYR A 102 -11.10 2.31 -7.62
CA TYR A 102 -10.21 3.46 -7.84
C TYR A 102 -10.30 4.50 -6.71
N ARG A 103 -11.49 4.71 -6.13
CA ARG A 103 -11.67 5.54 -4.93
C ARG A 103 -10.86 5.00 -3.75
N ARG A 104 -10.94 3.69 -3.49
CA ARG A 104 -10.19 3.01 -2.44
C ARG A 104 -8.69 3.03 -2.68
N LYS A 105 -8.24 2.92 -3.93
CA LYS A 105 -6.83 3.09 -4.32
C LYS A 105 -6.33 4.51 -4.07
N ASP A 106 -7.15 5.52 -4.33
CA ASP A 106 -6.74 6.90 -4.06
C ASP A 106 -6.68 7.15 -2.54
N LYS A 107 -7.68 6.66 -1.78
CA LYS A 107 -7.65 6.67 -0.32
C LYS A 107 -6.45 5.91 0.26
N PHE A 108 -6.06 4.78 -0.33
CA PHE A 108 -4.87 4.03 0.05
C PHE A 108 -3.60 4.89 -0.02
N LEU A 109 -3.43 5.65 -1.11
CA LEU A 109 -2.28 6.53 -1.27
C LEU A 109 -2.35 7.74 -0.31
N GLU A 110 -3.54 8.27 -0.06
CA GLU A 110 -3.77 9.35 0.91
C GLU A 110 -3.42 8.91 2.34
N ASP A 111 -3.82 7.69 2.73
CA ASP A 111 -3.51 7.12 4.04
C ASP A 111 -2.00 6.93 4.23
N ILE A 112 -1.28 6.48 3.18
CA ILE A 112 0.19 6.42 3.20
C ILE A 112 0.78 7.82 3.39
N ALA A 113 0.31 8.81 2.62
CA ALA A 113 0.80 10.19 2.72
C ALA A 113 0.60 10.75 4.14
N ALA A 114 -0.59 10.56 4.73
CA ALA A 114 -0.90 10.99 6.09
C ALA A 114 0.05 10.36 7.13
N ARG A 115 0.24 9.03 7.06
CA ARG A 115 1.11 8.29 7.99
C ARG A 115 2.59 8.66 7.85
N MET A 116 2.99 9.09 6.65
CA MET A 116 4.35 9.53 6.36
C MET A 116 4.56 11.04 6.59
N GLY A 117 3.54 11.78 7.00
CA GLY A 117 3.62 13.23 7.23
C GLY A 117 3.84 14.05 5.95
N LEU A 118 3.20 13.64 4.85
CA LEU A 118 3.34 14.26 3.51
C LEU A 118 2.11 15.09 3.09
N LEU A 119 1.18 15.37 4.00
CA LEU A 119 -0.03 16.16 3.77
C LEU A 119 0.08 17.57 4.34
#